data_AF-A0A833PAM4-F1
#
_entry.id   AF-A0A833PAM4-F1
#
_cell.length_a   1.000
_cell.length_b   1.000
_cell.length_c   1.000
_cell.angle_alpha   90.00
_cell.angle_beta   90.00
_cell.angle_gamma   90.00
#
_symmetry.space_group_name_H-M   'P 1'
#
loop_
_entity.id
_entity.type
_entity.pdbx_description
1 polymer ?
#
loop_
_entity_poly.entity_id
_entity_poly.type
_entity_poly.pdbx_seq_one_letter_code
_entity_poly.pdbx_strand_id
1 'polypeptide(L)' 'MFLCLKAFIATLMILCVFFTAMGIYTLDAILIIIGFLFAVAVLLTVLEAQDQSKNPFKKR' A
#
# COMPACT_ATOMS: atom_id res chain seq x y z
N MET A 1 8.90 -9.07 12.78
CA MET A 1 8.57 -9.16 11.34
C MET A 1 7.19 -8.54 11.04
N PHE A 2 6.13 -8.83 11.81
CA PHE A 2 4.80 -8.24 11.60
C PHE A 2 4.65 -6.75 11.95
N LEU A 3 5.31 -6.26 13.02
CA LEU A 3 5.15 -4.86 13.44
C LEU A 3 5.69 -3.86 12.42
N CYS A 4 6.85 -4.17 11.81
CA CYS A 4 7.47 -3.34 10.78
C CYS A 4 6.63 -3.33 9.48
N LEU A 5 6.13 -4.51 9.07
CA LEU A 5 5.23 -4.62 7.92
C LEU A 5 3.92 -3.85 8.14
N LYS A 6 3.34 -3.95 9.34
CA LYS A 6 2.11 -3.25 9.71
C LYS A 6 2.31 -1.74 9.74
N ALA A 7 3.44 -1.27 10.26
CA ALA A 7 3.81 0.14 10.22
C ALA A 7 4.01 0.62 8.79
N PHE A 8 4.72 -0.14 7.95
CA PHE A 8 4.94 0.19 6.54
C PHE A 8 3.65 0.31 5.73
N ILE A 9 2.72 -0.63 5.90
CA ILE A 9 1.39 -0.59 5.28
C ILE A 9 0.61 0.66 5.74
N ALA A 10 0.69 1.01 7.03
CA ALA A 10 0.03 2.20 7.56
C ALA A 10 0.60 3.48 6.92
N THR A 11 1.92 3.59 6.78
CA THR A 11 2.55 4.74 6.11
C THR A 11 2.13 4.84 4.65
N LEU A 12 2.09 3.70 3.93
CA LEU A 12 1.65 3.66 2.53
C LEU A 12 0.19 4.07 2.37
N MET A 13 -0.69 3.65 3.28
CA MET A 13 -2.10 4.06 3.29
C MET A 13 -2.24 5.58 3.48
N ILE A 14 -1.49 6.18 4.40
CA ILE A 14 -1.51 7.62 4.64
C ILE A 14 -1.03 8.39 3.40
N LEU A 15 0.08 7.94 2.80
CA LEU A 15 0.60 8.51 1.55
C LEU A 15 -0.41 8.38 0.41
N CYS A 16 -1.06 7.23 0.27
CA CYS A 16 -2.08 6.99 -0.75
C CYS A 16 -3.22 8.00 -0.65
N VAL A 17 -3.78 8.19 0.55
CA VAL A 17 -4.87 9.15 0.80
C VAL A 17 -4.41 10.59 0.55
N PHE A 18 -3.18 10.93 0.95
CA PHE A 18 -2.62 12.25 0.72
C PHE A 18 -2.48 12.57 -0.77
N PHE A 19 -1.90 11.66 -1.56
CA PHE A 19 -1.72 11.86 -3.01
C PHE A 19 -3.04 11.87 -3.78
N THR A 20 -4.01 11.03 -3.39
CA THR A 20 -5.34 11.07 -4.02
C THR A 20 -6.09 12.36 -3.68
N ALA A 21 -6.07 12.81 -2.42
CA ALA A 21 -6.69 14.08 -2.03
C ALA A 21 -6.05 15.29 -2.73
N MET A 22 -4.72 15.34 -2.78
CA MET A 22 -3.97 16.36 -3.52
C MET A 22 -4.26 16.31 -5.01
N GLY A 23 -4.24 15.13 -5.63
CA GLY A 23 -4.50 14.97 -7.06
C GLY A 23 -5.92 15.36 -7.47
N ILE A 24 -6.92 15.06 -6.64
CA ILE A 24 -8.30 15.53 -6.84
C ILE A 24 -8.36 17.05 -6.69
N TYR A 25 -7.70 17.61 -5.67
CA TYR A 25 -7.70 19.06 -5.42
C TYR A 25 -7.06 19.86 -6.56
N THR A 26 -5.92 19.39 -7.09
CA THR A 26 -5.21 20.08 -8.17
C THR A 26 -5.71 19.71 -9.57
N LEU A 27 -6.67 18.78 -9.68
CA LEU A 27 -7.11 18.18 -10.95
C LEU A 27 -5.93 17.61 -11.78
N ASP A 28 -4.86 17.20 -11.10
CA ASP A 28 -3.64 16.72 -11.76
C ASP A 28 -3.72 15.21 -11.97
N ALA A 29 -3.83 14.82 -13.24
CA ALA A 29 -3.90 13.43 -13.64
C ALA A 29 -2.68 12.61 -13.19
N ILE A 30 -1.49 13.22 -13.10
CA ILE A 30 -0.25 12.54 -12.68
C ILE A 30 -0.36 12.16 -11.20
N LEU A 31 -0.82 13.08 -10.35
CA LEU A 31 -1.01 12.80 -8.92
C LEU A 31 -2.08 11.74 -8.66
N ILE A 32 -3.14 11.74 -9.45
CA ILE A 32 -4.18 10.70 -9.40
C ILE A 32 -3.60 9.32 -9.77
N ILE A 33 -2.81 9.25 -10.84
CA ILE A 33 -2.12 8.02 -11.26
C ILE A 33 -1.16 7.54 -10.17
N ILE A 34 -0.36 8.43 -9.57
CA ILE A 34 0.54 8.10 -8.46
C ILE A 34 -0.26 7.52 -7.28
N GLY A 35 -1.38 8.15 -6.91
CA GLY A 35 -2.28 7.64 -5.88
C GLY A 35 -2.79 6.22 -6.18
N PHE A 36 -3.14 5.94 -7.44
CA PHE A 36 -3.54 4.60 -7.87
C PHE A 36 -2.40 3.59 -7.76
N LEU A 37 -1.16 3.94 -8.13
CA LEU A 37 0.00 3.06 -7.94
C LEU A 37 0.22 2.73 -6.46
N PHE A 38 0.05 3.70 -5.57
CA PHE A 38 0.12 3.45 -4.12
C PHE A 38 -0.98 2.49 -3.64
N ALA A 39 -2.20 2.60 -4.14
CA ALA A 39 -3.29 1.68 -3.81
C ALA A 39 -2.96 0.24 -4.25
N VAL A 40 -2.41 0.06 -5.46
CA VAL A 40 -1.96 -1.26 -5.95
C VAL A 40 -0.81 -1.81 -5.09
N ALA A 41 0.16 -0.98 -4.72
CA ALA A 41 1.26 -1.39 -3.86
C ALA A 41 0.77 -1.86 -2.48
N VAL A 42 -0.18 -1.14 -1.86
CA VAL A 42 -0.80 -1.57 -0.60
C VAL A 42 -1.49 -2.93 -0.77
N LEU A 43 -2.27 -3.11 -1.84
CA LEU A 43 -2.95 -4.37 -2.12
C LEU A 43 -1.98 -5.54 -2.24
N LEU A 44 -0.90 -5.38 -3.02
CA LEU A 44 0.14 -6.40 -3.17
C LEU A 44 0.82 -6.71 -1.84
N THR A 45 1.14 -5.68 -1.05
CA THR A 45 1.80 -5.85 0.25
C THR A 45 0.90 -6.60 1.24
N VAL A 46 -0.42 -6.33 1.23
CA VAL A 46 -1.41 -7.04 2.06
C VAL A 46 -1.56 -8.49 1.60
N LEU A 47 -1.59 -8.75 0.30
CA LEU A 47 -1.66 -10.11 -0.25
C LEU A 47 -0.41 -10.92 0.13
N GLU A 48 0.78 -10.33 0.04
CA GLU A 48 2.02 -10.97 0.45
C GLU A 48 2.05 -11.24 1.97
N ALA A 49 1.57 -10.29 2.78
CA ALA A 49 1.41 -10.47 4.22
C ALA A 49 0.47 -11.63 4.55
N GLN A 50 -0.64 -11.75 3.82
CA GLN A 50 -1.60 -12.83 3.99
C GLN A 50 -1.03 -14.17 3.52
N ASP A 51 -0.34 -14.21 2.38
CA ASP A 51 0.30 -15.43 1.86
C ASP A 51 1.36 -15.97 2.83
N GLN A 52 2.21 -15.09 3.39
CA GLN A 52 3.16 -15.48 4.44
C GLN A 52 2.46 -15.97 5.72
N SER A 53 1.30 -15.41 6.07
CA SER A 53 0.55 -15.82 7.26
C SER A 53 -0.22 -17.13 7.08
N LYS A 54 -0.69 -17.43 5.86
CA LYS A 54 -1.50 -18.62 5.56
C LYS A 54 -0.65 -19.86 5.31
N ASN A 55 0.63 -19.67 4.99
CA ASN A 55 1.53 -20.74 4.62
C ASN A 55 2.75 -20.81 5.56
N PRO A 56 2.59 -21.37 6.79
CA PRO A 56 3.67 -21.44 7.77
C PRO A 56 4.88 -22.28 7.33
N PHE A 57 4.74 -23.05 6.23
CA PHE A 57 5.79 -23.88 5.64
C PHE A 57 6.49 -23.27 4.42
N LYS A 58 6.11 -22.06 3.98
CA LYS A 58 6.76 -21.39 2.84
C LYS A 58 8.16 -20.83 3.16
N LYS A 59 8.63 -20.99 4.41
CA LYS A 59 10.03 -20.87 4.80
C LYS A 59 10.67 -22.27 4.92
N ARG A 60 11.09 -22.81 3.77
CA ARG A 60 12.38 -23.47 3.65
C ARG A 60 13.03 -22.99 2.37
#